data_AF-A0AAV7TSC6-F1
#
_entry.id   AF-A0AAV7TSC6-F1
#
_cell.length_a   1.000
_cell.length_b   1.000
_cell.length_c   1.000
_cell.angle_alpha   90.00
_cell.angle_beta   90.00
_cell.angle_gamma   90.00
#
_symmetry.space_group_name_H-M   'P 1'
#
loop_
_entity.id
_entity.type
_entity.pdbx_description
1 polymer ?
#
loop_
_entity_poly.entity_id
_entity_poly.type
_entity_poly.pdbx_seq_one_letter_code
_entity_poly.pdbx_strand_id
1 'polypeptide(L)'
;MLTTPHTSHGASSWPLNSKLLQYETINMEIVTAIRTYLDLNDTLDTPIALLWVTIKEVIRGTFVAISAHHNKDRKDKRQQLEGQVRVLKEQHKRTGSNHVHCQLTVARDGVDIELDRTLNYSSCYLKKGPEKRTLFSTERENNGNSEKAGGNQLIRLENAFVPERISCD
;
A
#
# COMPACT_ATOMS: atom_id res chain seq x y z
N MET A 1 -16.67 -41.62 -9.27
CA MET A 1 -17.01 -40.19 -9.40
C MET A 1 -16.21 -39.45 -8.32
N LEU A 2 -14.99 -39.01 -8.62
CA LEU A 2 -14.14 -38.29 -7.66
C LEU A 2 -14.44 -36.79 -7.79
N THR A 3 -14.99 -36.19 -6.74
CA THR A 3 -15.23 -34.74 -6.67
C THR A 3 -13.95 -34.06 -6.18
N THR A 4 -13.40 -33.16 -6.99
CA THR A 4 -12.26 -32.33 -6.58
C THR A 4 -12.75 -31.25 -5.61
N PRO A 5 -12.09 -31.02 -4.47
CA PRO A 5 -12.44 -29.92 -3.58
C PRO A 5 -12.15 -28.60 -4.29
N HIS A 6 -13.16 -27.74 -4.42
CA HIS A 6 -12.96 -26.35 -4.80
C HIS A 6 -12.26 -25.65 -3.64
N THR A 7 -10.93 -25.69 -3.65
CA THR A 7 -10.11 -24.91 -2.75
C THR A 7 -10.30 -23.46 -3.16
N SER A 8 -11.14 -22.74 -2.42
CA SER A 8 -11.19 -21.28 -2.46
C SER A 8 -9.80 -20.79 -2.07
N HIS A 9 -8.93 -20.61 -3.06
CA HIS A 9 -7.73 -19.80 -2.89
C HIS A 9 -8.24 -18.38 -2.68
N GLY A 10 -8.43 -18.00 -1.41
CA GLY A 10 -8.44 -16.60 -1.02
C GLY A 10 -7.11 -16.03 -1.49
N ALA A 11 -7.10 -15.46 -2.70
CA ALA A 11 -5.95 -14.79 -3.24
C ALA A 11 -5.64 -13.64 -2.28
N SER A 12 -4.68 -13.85 -1.39
CA SER A 12 -4.16 -12.80 -0.55
C SER A 12 -3.45 -11.83 -1.48
N SER A 13 -4.21 -10.86 -2.00
CA SER A 13 -3.68 -9.75 -2.77
C SER A 13 -2.62 -9.10 -1.89
N TRP A 14 -1.36 -9.19 -2.32
CA TRP A 14 -0.26 -8.62 -1.56
C TRP A 14 -0.49 -7.10 -1.53
N PRO A 15 -0.73 -6.49 -0.36
CA PRO A 15 -1.06 -5.07 -0.32
C PRO A 15 0.21 -4.28 -0.64
N LEU A 16 0.27 -3.80 -1.88
CA LEU A 16 1.32 -2.91 -2.34
C LEU A 16 1.11 -1.53 -1.74
N ASN A 17 2.16 -0.91 -1.22
CA ASN A 17 2.06 0.48 -0.78
C ASN A 17 2.03 1.41 -2.00
N SER A 18 0.83 1.88 -2.36
CA SER A 18 0.61 2.80 -3.48
C SER A 18 1.33 4.14 -3.34
N LYS A 19 1.76 4.53 -2.13
CA LYS A 19 2.56 5.74 -1.92
C LYS A 19 3.97 5.62 -2.51
N LEU A 20 4.53 4.41 -2.59
CA LEU A 20 5.84 4.20 -3.19
C LEU A 20 5.85 4.46 -4.70
N LEU A 21 4.71 4.21 -5.37
CA LEU A 21 4.54 4.48 -6.79
C LEU A 21 4.42 5.97 -7.13
N GLN A 22 4.27 6.84 -6.13
CA GLN A 22 4.24 8.31 -6.35
C GLN A 22 5.64 8.87 -6.62
N TYR A 23 6.69 8.12 -6.27
CA TYR A 23 8.06 8.55 -6.49
C TYR A 23 8.54 8.10 -7.87
N GLU A 24 8.87 9.07 -8.72
CA GLU A 24 9.31 8.82 -10.09
C GLU A 24 10.56 7.91 -10.17
N THR A 25 11.50 8.07 -9.24
CA THR A 25 12.71 7.23 -9.16
C THR A 25 12.38 5.74 -8.98
N ILE A 26 11.37 5.42 -8.16
CA ILE A 26 10.94 4.04 -7.92
C ILE A 26 10.30 3.46 -9.19
N ASN A 27 9.52 4.26 -9.91
CA ASN A 27 8.93 3.84 -11.18
C ASN A 27 10.02 3.55 -12.23
N MET A 28 11.05 4.40 -12.32
CA MET A 28 12.19 4.18 -13.21
C MET A 28 12.97 2.89 -12.87
N GLU A 29 13.19 2.61 -11.58
CA GLU A 29 13.86 1.37 -11.15
C GLU A 29 13.07 0.12 -11.55
N ILE A 30 11.75 0.12 -11.35
CA ILE A 30 10.88 -1.00 -11.72
C ILE A 30 10.89 -1.21 -13.25
N VAL A 31 10.75 -0.13 -14.02
CA VAL A 31 10.80 -0.20 -15.49
C VAL A 31 12.15 -0.75 -15.95
N THR A 32 13.25 -0.31 -15.33
CA THR A 32 14.60 -0.77 -15.65
C THR A 32 14.78 -2.26 -15.31
N ALA A 33 14.28 -2.71 -14.16
CA ALA A 33 14.34 -4.12 -13.76
C ALA A 33 13.56 -5.03 -14.72
N ILE A 34 12.37 -4.61 -15.15
CA ILE A 34 11.57 -5.35 -16.13
C ILE A 34 12.26 -5.40 -17.49
N ARG A 35 12.79 -4.26 -17.98
CA ARG A 35 13.53 -4.21 -19.27
C ARG A 35 14.74 -5.13 -19.25
N THR A 36 15.56 -5.04 -18.20
CA THR A 36 16.74 -5.90 -18.03
C THR A 36 16.35 -7.38 -18.02
N TYR A 37 15.23 -7.73 -17.37
CA TYR A 37 14.74 -9.10 -17.39
C TYR A 37 14.31 -9.55 -18.79
N LEU A 38 13.55 -8.72 -19.52
CA LEU A 38 13.09 -9.03 -20.87
C LEU A 38 14.26 -9.17 -21.84
N ASP A 39 15.20 -8.23 -21.85
CA ASP A 39 16.37 -8.26 -22.74
C ASP A 39 17.20 -9.55 -22.58
N LEU A 40 17.19 -10.16 -21.40
CA LEU A 40 17.94 -11.39 -21.10
C LEU A 40 17.14 -12.69 -21.32
N ASN A 41 15.80 -12.64 -21.28
CA ASN A 41 14.95 -13.84 -21.19
C ASN A 41 13.88 -13.94 -22.28
N ASP A 42 13.69 -12.90 -23.09
CA ASP A 42 12.77 -12.88 -24.22
C ASP A 42 13.38 -13.66 -25.40
N THR A 43 13.32 -14.99 -25.28
CA THR A 43 13.69 -15.92 -26.35
C THR A 43 12.42 -16.50 -26.96
N LEU A 44 12.46 -16.87 -28.25
CA LEU A 44 11.31 -17.42 -28.98
C LEU A 44 10.71 -18.68 -28.33
N ASP A 45 11.50 -19.38 -27.51
CA ASP A 45 11.11 -20.63 -26.85
C ASP A 45 10.53 -20.41 -25.45
N THR A 46 10.65 -19.21 -24.86
CA THR A 46 10.10 -18.94 -23.52
C THR A 46 8.58 -18.76 -23.60
N PRO A 47 7.77 -19.58 -22.90
CA PRO A 47 6.33 -19.38 -22.88
C PRO A 47 5.96 -18.02 -22.28
N ILE A 48 5.07 -17.27 -22.94
CA ILE A 48 4.59 -15.94 -22.47
C ILE A 48 4.03 -16.00 -21.03
N ALA A 49 3.38 -17.11 -20.68
CA ALA A 49 2.87 -17.33 -19.33
C ALA A 49 4.00 -17.35 -18.28
N LEU A 50 5.16 -17.92 -18.62
CA LEU A 50 6.32 -17.95 -17.74
C LEU A 50 6.93 -16.55 -17.61
N LEU A 51 7.08 -15.82 -18.72
CA LEU A 51 7.53 -14.42 -18.70
C LEU A 51 6.68 -13.57 -17.77
N TRP A 52 5.35 -13.67 -17.85
CA TRP A 52 4.44 -12.91 -16.99
C TRP A 52 4.56 -13.28 -15.51
N VAL A 53 4.69 -14.58 -15.18
CA VAL A 53 4.89 -15.02 -13.79
C VAL A 53 6.18 -14.44 -13.24
N THR A 54 7.28 -14.55 -13.98
CA THR A 54 8.58 -14.06 -13.52
C THR A 54 8.63 -12.54 -13.41
N ILE A 55 8.06 -11.79 -14.37
CA ILE A 55 7.98 -10.33 -14.30
C ILE A 55 7.27 -9.87 -13.03
N LYS A 56 6.16 -10.53 -12.64
CA LYS A 56 5.48 -10.24 -11.38
C LYS A 56 6.39 -10.47 -10.17
N GLU A 57 7.17 -11.53 -10.17
CA GLU A 57 8.14 -11.80 -9.10
C GLU A 57 9.29 -10.79 -9.08
N VAL A 58 9.79 -10.35 -10.25
CA VAL A 58 10.80 -9.28 -10.37
C VAL A 58 10.27 -7.98 -9.78
N ILE A 59 9.05 -7.57 -10.15
CA ILE A 59 8.40 -6.38 -9.62
C ILE A 59 8.28 -6.49 -8.09
N ARG A 60 7.79 -7.64 -7.60
CA ARG A 60 7.57 -7.86 -6.17
C ARG A 60 8.88 -7.86 -5.37
N GLY A 61 9.93 -8.52 -5.88
CA GLY A 61 11.26 -8.51 -5.28
C GLY A 61 11.86 -7.10 -5.21
N THR A 62 11.71 -6.32 -6.29
CA THR A 62 12.16 -4.93 -6.36
C THR A 62 11.45 -4.07 -5.31
N PHE A 63 10.13 -4.19 -5.19
CA PHE A 63 9.37 -3.47 -4.15
C PHE A 63 9.78 -3.83 -2.74
N VAL A 64 10.04 -5.11 -2.46
CA VAL A 64 10.50 -5.55 -1.13
C VAL A 64 11.87 -4.95 -0.82
N ALA A 65 12.80 -4.95 -1.78
CA ALA A 65 14.13 -4.37 -1.62
C ALA A 65 14.06 -2.86 -1.32
N ILE A 66 13.30 -2.11 -2.11
CA ILE A 66 13.08 -0.66 -1.93
C ILE A 66 12.44 -0.39 -0.57
N SER A 67 11.39 -1.13 -0.21
CA SER A 67 10.71 -0.98 1.08
C SER A 67 11.66 -1.27 2.25
N ALA A 68 12.52 -2.27 2.13
CA ALA A 68 13.50 -2.60 3.15
C ALA A 68 14.53 -1.48 3.32
N HIS A 69 15.02 -0.90 2.22
CA HIS A 69 15.93 0.25 2.24
C HIS A 69 15.30 1.45 2.95
N HIS A 70 14.11 1.89 2.52
CA HIS A 70 13.41 3.01 3.16
C HIS A 70 13.10 2.74 4.65
N ASN A 71 12.75 1.50 5.00
CA ASN A 71 12.54 1.14 6.40
C ASN A 71 13.81 1.26 7.23
N LYS A 72 14.97 0.94 6.65
CA LYS A 72 16.27 1.15 7.31
C LYS A 72 16.53 2.64 7.52
N ASP A 73 16.40 3.47 6.48
CA ASP A 73 16.63 4.92 6.56
C ASP A 73 15.76 5.58 7.62
N ARG A 74 14.48 5.20 7.68
CA ARG A 74 13.52 5.68 8.69
C ARG A 74 13.93 5.29 10.11
N LYS A 75 14.44 4.06 10.30
CA LYS A 75 14.93 3.60 11.60
C LYS A 75 16.19 4.36 12.01
N ASP A 76 17.13 4.56 11.09
CA ASP A 76 18.38 5.29 11.34
C ASP A 76 18.07 6.75 11.69
N LYS A 77 17.14 7.39 10.96
CA LYS A 77 16.68 8.75 11.27
C LYS A 77 16.07 8.86 12.66
N ARG A 78 15.24 7.89 13.05
CA ARG A 78 14.64 7.85 14.38
C ARG A 78 15.70 7.69 15.46
N GLN A 79 16.65 6.77 15.29
CA GLN A 79 17.76 6.58 16.25
C GLN A 79 18.59 7.86 16.41
N GLN A 80 18.85 8.57 15.31
CA GLN A 80 19.53 9.87 15.35
C GLN A 80 18.74 10.88 16.20
N LEU A 81 17.44 11.02 15.96
CA LEU A 81 16.58 11.95 16.69
C LEU A 81 16.45 11.56 18.18
N GLU A 82 16.33 10.27 18.49
CA GLU A 82 16.34 9.77 19.88
C GLU A 82 17.65 10.09 20.60
N GLY A 83 18.78 9.99 19.89
CA GLY A 83 20.09 10.43 20.38
C GLY A 83 20.12 11.93 20.67
N GLN A 84 19.62 12.76 19.75
CA GLN A 84 19.52 14.21 19.94
C GLN A 84 18.63 14.57 21.15
N VAL A 85 17.48 13.91 21.30
CA VAL A 85 16.58 14.08 22.46
C VAL A 85 17.30 13.77 23.76
N ARG A 86 18.12 12.72 23.82
CA ARG A 86 18.89 12.36 25.03
C ARG A 86 19.89 13.46 25.40
N VAL A 87 20.64 13.98 24.43
CA VAL A 87 21.64 15.04 24.64
C VAL A 87 20.97 16.35 25.07
N LEU A 88 19.92 16.78 24.36
CA LEU A 88 19.20 18.01 24.64
C LEU A 88 18.50 17.99 26.01
N LYS A 89 18.00 16.82 26.45
CA LYS A 89 17.45 16.66 27.81
C LYS A 89 18.48 16.97 28.90
N GLU A 90 19.69 16.42 28.78
CA GLU A 90 20.74 16.67 29.77
C GLU A 90 21.27 18.10 29.69
N GLN A 91 21.39 18.66 28.49
CA GLN A 91 21.77 20.06 28.32
C GLN A 91 20.74 21.02 28.92
N HIS A 92 19.45 20.76 28.71
CA HIS A 92 18.38 21.58 29.28
C HIS A 92 18.36 21.46 30.82
N LYS A 93 18.58 20.27 31.37
CA LYS A 93 18.68 20.06 32.83
C LYS A 93 19.80 20.88 33.47
N ARG A 94 20.92 21.06 32.76
CA ARG A 94 22.08 21.84 33.24
C ARG A 94 21.91 23.35 33.07
N THR A 95 21.30 23.77 31.96
CA THR A 95 21.28 25.19 31.56
C THR A 95 19.96 25.90 31.85
N GLY A 96 18.85 25.17 31.98
CA GLY A 96 17.50 25.73 32.10
C GLY A 96 17.07 26.57 30.88
N SER A 97 17.80 26.52 29.76
CA SER A 97 17.57 27.42 28.63
C SER A 97 16.29 27.07 27.87
N ASN A 98 15.44 28.08 27.65
CA ASN A 98 14.22 27.98 26.85
C ASN A 98 14.52 27.63 25.38
N HIS A 99 15.67 28.05 24.86
CA HIS A 99 16.09 27.71 23.50
C HIS A 99 16.35 26.20 23.36
N VAL A 100 17.02 25.60 24.34
CA VAL A 100 17.28 24.15 24.37
C VAL A 100 15.97 23.38 24.58
N HIS A 101 15.03 23.92 25.36
CA HIS A 101 13.69 23.35 25.50
C HIS A 101 12.94 23.33 24.16
N CYS A 102 12.99 24.41 23.39
CA CYS A 102 12.37 24.49 22.07
C CYS A 102 12.95 23.44 21.11
N GLN A 103 14.28 23.29 21.05
CA GLN A 103 14.93 22.25 20.23
C GLN A 103 14.53 20.84 20.66
N LEU A 104 14.40 20.60 21.98
CA LEU A 104 13.98 19.32 22.52
C LEU A 104 12.55 18.96 22.08
N THR A 105 11.62 19.92 22.08
CA THR A 105 10.25 19.71 21.59
C THR A 105 10.26 19.34 20.11
N VAL A 106 10.99 20.10 19.27
CA VAL A 106 11.11 19.79 17.83
C VAL A 106 11.69 18.39 17.59
N ALA A 107 12.73 18.00 18.34
CA ALA A 107 13.34 16.68 18.19
C ALA A 107 12.39 15.55 18.61
N ARG A 108 11.56 15.77 19.64
CA ARG A 108 10.52 14.81 20.08
C ARG A 108 9.41 14.68 19.04
N ASP A 109 8.89 15.80 18.55
CA ASP A 109 7.87 15.81 17.49
C ASP A 109 8.37 15.08 16.24
N GLY A 110 9.65 15.25 15.89
CA GLY A 110 10.30 14.50 14.81
C GLY A 110 10.32 12.98 15.02
N VAL A 111 10.52 12.50 16.25
CA VAL A 111 10.44 11.05 16.58
C VAL A 111 9.02 10.55 16.40
N ASP A 112 8.03 11.30 16.87
CA ASP A 112 6.61 10.93 16.77
C ASP A 112 6.13 10.88 15.32
N ILE A 113 6.58 11.82 14.46
CA ILE A 113 6.33 11.80 13.02
C ILE A 113 6.89 10.52 12.37
N GLU A 114 8.13 10.13 12.71
CA GLU A 114 8.72 8.91 12.16
C GLU A 114 8.05 7.64 12.69
N LEU A 115 7.52 7.67 13.92
CA LEU A 115 6.73 6.57 14.47
C LEU A 115 5.39 6.44 13.76
N ASP A 116 4.66 7.54 13.56
CA ASP A 116 3.38 7.56 12.86
C ASP A 116 3.52 7.06 11.42
N ARG A 117 4.54 7.49 10.69
CA ARG A 117 4.83 6.96 9.35
C ARG A 117 5.06 5.43 9.36
N THR A 118 5.58 4.86 10.45
CA THR A 118 5.78 3.40 10.57
C THR A 118 4.45 2.71 10.81
N LEU A 119 3.61 3.28 11.68
CA LEU A 119 2.28 2.79 12.02
C LEU A 119 1.30 2.93 10.85
N ASN A 120 1.35 4.02 10.09
CA ASN A 120 0.56 4.19 8.87
C ASN A 120 0.97 3.17 7.80
N TYR A 121 2.28 2.92 7.66
CA TYR A 121 2.80 1.84 6.82
C TYR A 121 2.39 0.46 7.32
N SER A 122 2.28 0.19 8.63
CA SER A 122 1.91 -1.15 9.16
C SER A 122 0.40 -1.35 9.42
N SER A 123 -0.38 -0.29 9.61
CA SER A 123 -1.82 -0.31 9.88
C SER A 123 -2.64 -0.73 8.64
N CYS A 124 -2.11 -0.52 7.43
CA CYS A 124 -2.68 -1.14 6.22
C CYS A 124 -2.56 -2.69 6.21
N TYR A 125 -1.89 -3.30 7.19
CA TYR A 125 -1.78 -4.74 7.39
C TYR A 125 -2.60 -5.28 8.59
N LEU A 126 -3.24 -4.41 9.39
CA LEU A 126 -3.93 -4.77 10.64
C LEU A 126 -5.39 -4.33 10.75
N LYS A 127 -6.05 -3.90 9.67
CA LYS A 127 -7.52 -3.88 9.64
C LYS A 127 -8.02 -5.33 9.77
N LYS A 128 -8.21 -5.77 11.02
CA LYS A 128 -8.97 -6.98 11.36
C LYS A 128 -10.30 -6.92 10.61
N GLY A 129 -10.69 -8.08 10.08
CA GLY A 129 -11.84 -8.24 9.20
C GLY A 129 -13.16 -7.67 9.75
N PRO A 130 -14.19 -7.57 8.90
CA PRO A 130 -15.42 -6.86 9.22
C PRO A 130 -16.00 -7.36 10.53
N GLU A 131 -16.05 -6.45 11.51
CA GLU A 131 -16.85 -6.58 12.71
C GLU A 131 -18.30 -6.84 12.25
N LYS A 132 -18.83 -8.02 12.59
CA LYS A 132 -20.19 -8.40 12.25
C LYS A 132 -21.14 -7.47 13.00
N ARG A 133 -21.59 -6.40 12.33
CA ARG A 133 -22.72 -5.60 12.79
C ARG A 133 -23.98 -6.44 12.63
N THR A 134 -24.41 -7.06 13.73
CA THR A 134 -25.77 -7.57 13.88
C THR A 134 -26.74 -6.40 13.75
N LEU A 135 -27.42 -6.31 12.60
CA LEU A 135 -28.59 -5.46 12.41
C LEU A 135 -29.80 -6.39 12.31
N PHE A 136 -30.23 -6.90 13.47
CA PHE A 136 -31.61 -7.34 13.63
C PHE A 136 -32.33 -6.21 14.35
N SER A 137 -33.14 -5.46 13.60
CA SER A 137 -34.35 -4.76 14.04
C SER A 137 -34.83 -3.89 12.88
N THR A 138 -35.82 -4.35 12.12
CA THR A 138 -36.89 -3.46 11.69
C THR A 138 -38.17 -4.27 11.70
N GLU A 139 -39.12 -3.77 12.48
CA GLU A 139 -40.46 -4.28 12.64
C GLU A 139 -41.25 -4.21 11.34
N ARG A 140 -42.31 -5.01 11.34
CA ARG A 140 -43.34 -5.19 10.32
C ARG A 140 -43.94 -3.86 9.87
N GLU A 141 -44.33 -3.80 8.60
CA GLU A 141 -45.70 -3.43 8.22
C GLU A 141 -46.08 -4.04 6.86
N ASN A 142 -47.34 -4.48 6.78
CA ASN A 142 -47.95 -5.26 5.71
C ASN A 142 -48.45 -4.37 4.55
N ASN A 143 -48.44 -4.90 3.32
CA ASN A 143 -49.64 -5.23 2.50
C ASN A 143 -49.39 -5.13 0.97
N GLY A 144 -49.72 -6.23 0.27
CA GLY A 144 -50.73 -6.21 -0.79
C GLY A 144 -50.40 -5.64 -2.18
N ASN A 145 -49.97 -6.53 -3.07
CA ASN A 145 -50.52 -6.76 -4.43
C ASN A 145 -50.37 -5.67 -5.53
N SER A 146 -49.61 -5.96 -6.60
CA SER A 146 -50.12 -6.04 -7.99
C SER A 146 -49.00 -6.30 -9.01
N GLU A 147 -49.34 -7.12 -10.00
CA GLU A 147 -48.57 -7.50 -11.19
C GLU A 147 -48.14 -6.30 -12.05
N LYS A 148 -46.99 -6.41 -12.73
CA LYS A 148 -46.92 -6.29 -14.21
C LYS A 148 -45.51 -6.54 -14.78
N ALA A 149 -45.58 -7.02 -16.01
CA ALA A 149 -44.57 -7.57 -16.89
C ALA A 149 -43.46 -6.62 -17.37
N GLY A 150 -42.40 -7.21 -17.92
CA GLY A 150 -41.72 -6.67 -19.10
C GLY A 150 -40.20 -6.50 -19.01
N GLY A 151 -39.49 -7.23 -19.88
CA GLY A 151 -38.41 -6.65 -20.69
C GLY A 151 -36.99 -6.57 -20.12
N ASN A 152 -36.15 -7.52 -20.56
CA ASN A 152 -34.83 -7.35 -21.18
C ASN A 152 -33.90 -6.20 -20.73
N GLN A 153 -32.66 -6.53 -20.33
CA GLN A 153 -31.46 -6.15 -21.11
C GLN A 153 -30.15 -6.71 -20.51
N LEU A 154 -29.45 -7.52 -21.31
CA LEU A 154 -28.01 -7.74 -21.22
C LEU A 154 -27.32 -6.38 -21.43
N ILE A 155 -26.44 -5.97 -20.51
CA ILE A 155 -25.51 -4.86 -20.76
C ILE A 155 -24.10 -5.41 -20.88
N ARG A 156 -23.58 -5.20 -22.09
CA ARG A 156 -22.22 -5.41 -22.60
C ARG A 156 -21.26 -4.46 -21.88
N LEU A 157 -20.23 -4.99 -21.22
CA LEU A 157 -19.12 -4.19 -20.70
C LEU A 157 -18.08 -4.03 -21.82
N GLU A 158 -18.06 -2.87 -22.47
CA GLU A 158 -16.92 -2.45 -23.29
C GLU A 158 -16.09 -1.44 -22.49
N ASN A 159 -14.81 -1.79 -22.32
CA ASN A 159 -13.75 -0.97 -21.75
C ASN A 159 -13.31 0.11 -22.75
N ALA A 160 -13.16 1.35 -22.29
CA ALA A 160 -12.10 2.27 -22.74
C ALA A 160 -12.10 3.52 -21.85
N PHE A 161 -11.16 3.62 -20.91
CA PHE A 161 -10.79 4.91 -20.31
C PHE A 161 -9.45 5.33 -20.92
N VAL A 162 -9.51 6.30 -21.82
CA VAL A 162 -8.36 7.01 -22.39
C VAL A 162 -8.25 8.33 -21.62
N PRO A 163 -7.18 8.61 -20.86
CA PRO A 163 -7.01 9.92 -20.25
C PRO A 163 -6.39 10.90 -21.26
N GLU A 164 -7.13 11.98 -21.52
CA GLU A 164 -6.75 13.10 -22.37
C GLU A 164 -5.75 14.02 -21.66
N ARG A 165 -4.73 14.49 -22.39
CA ARG A 165 -3.68 15.40 -21.93
C ARG A 165 -4.26 16.79 -21.69
N ILE A 166 -4.05 17.37 -20.51
CA ILE A 166 -4.25 18.80 -20.28
C ILE A 166 -2.90 19.50 -20.41
N SER A 167 -2.80 20.35 -21.43
CA SER A 167 -1.72 21.32 -21.65
C SER A 167 -1.99 22.56 -20.78
N CYS A 168 -0.97 23.07 -20.12
CA CYS A 168 -1.04 24.31 -19.35
C CYS A 168 -0.76 25.49 -20.28
N ASP A 169 -1.65 26.49 -20.26
CA ASP A 169 -1.37 27.91 -20.47
C ASP A 169 -2.03 28.69 -19.32
#